data_AF-A0A5K0ZLR9-F1
#
_entry.id   AF-A0A5K0ZLR9-F1
#
_cell.length_a   1.000
_cell.length_b   1.000
_cell.length_c   1.000
_cell.angle_alpha   90.00
_cell.angle_beta   90.00
_cell.angle_gamma   90.00
#
_symmetry.space_group_name_H-M   'P 1'
#
loop_
_entity.id
_entity.type
_entity.pdbx_description
1 polymer ?
#
loop_
_entity_poly.entity_id
_entity_poly.type
_entity_poly.pdbx_seq_one_letter_code
_entity_poly.pdbx_strand_id
1 'polypeptide(L)' 'TDSDGTQHEIKGATTCEYTLSSKDIGSLVSVSCEPVRNDWAHGPIVTSECIGPVLP' A
#
# COMPACT_ATOMS: atom_id res chain seq x y z
N THR A 1 10.07 4.70 2.18
CA THR A 1 9.93 5.45 3.44
C THR A 1 10.80 6.65 3.29
N ASP A 2 10.19 7.82 3.19
CA ASP A 2 10.94 9.06 3.34
C ASP A 2 11.71 9.00 4.66
N SER A 3 12.83 9.70 4.73
CA SER A 3 13.80 9.64 5.84
C SER A 3 13.24 9.94 7.24
N ASP A 4 11.95 10.28 7.35
CA ASP A 4 11.19 10.56 8.57
C ASP A 4 10.29 9.40 9.05
N GLY A 5 10.23 8.28 8.31
CA GLY A 5 9.40 7.13 8.69
C GLY A 5 7.94 7.22 8.20
N THR A 6 7.59 8.28 7.46
CA THR A 6 6.20 8.54 7.09
C THR A 6 5.75 7.65 5.92
N GLN A 7 4.50 7.16 5.99
CA GLN A 7 3.85 6.45 4.89
C GLN A 7 3.05 7.43 4.04
N HIS A 8 3.16 7.27 2.73
CA HIS A 8 2.43 8.07 1.75
C HIS A 8 1.59 7.16 0.85
N GLU A 9 0.32 7.52 0.68
CA GLU A 9 -0.56 6.81 -0.25
C GLU A 9 -0.08 7.00 -1.68
N ILE A 10 0.00 5.89 -2.42
CA ILE A 10 0.24 5.92 -3.86
C ILE A 10 -1.07 6.26 -4.56
N LYS A 11 -1.22 7.52 -4.95
CA LYS A 11 -2.46 8.04 -5.55
C LYS A 11 -2.91 7.18 -6.75
N GLY A 12 -4.13 6.66 -6.66
CA GLY A 12 -4.76 5.85 -7.72
C GLY A 12 -4.53 4.35 -7.60
N ALA A 13 -3.67 3.89 -6.70
CA ALA A 13 -3.41 2.46 -6.44
C ALA A 13 -4.50 1.85 -5.54
N THR A 14 -5.72 1.71 -6.06
CA THR A 14 -6.89 1.19 -5.32
C THR A 14 -7.35 -0.19 -5.78
N THR A 15 -6.65 -0.79 -6.75
CA THR A 15 -6.92 -2.12 -7.28
C THR A 15 -6.32 -3.21 -6.38
N CYS A 16 -6.75 -4.46 -6.58
CA CYS A 16 -6.20 -5.61 -5.84
C CYS A 16 -4.74 -5.92 -6.19
N GLU A 17 -4.22 -5.33 -7.25
CA GLU A 17 -2.85 -5.48 -7.71
C GLU A 17 -2.25 -4.09 -7.98
N TYR A 18 -0.95 -3.96 -7.74
CA TYR A 18 -0.18 -2.77 -8.06
C TYR A 18 1.12 -3.18 -8.74
N THR A 19 1.41 -2.58 -9.90
CA THR A 19 2.68 -2.78 -10.60
C THR A 19 3.61 -1.64 -10.24
N LEU A 20 4.79 -1.99 -9.71
CA LEU A 20 5.81 -1.02 -9.34
C LEU A 20 6.24 -0.19 -10.54
N SER A 21 6.55 1.08 -10.29
CA SER A 21 7.05 2.03 -11.28
C SER A 21 8.39 2.63 -10.86
N SER A 22 9.04 3.35 -11.77
CA SER A 22 10.29 4.06 -11.47
C SER A 22 10.14 5.11 -10.35
N LYS A 23 8.92 5.53 -10.03
CA LYS A 23 8.62 6.45 -8.92
C LYS A 23 8.76 5.79 -7.56
N ASP A 24 8.69 4.46 -7.51
CA ASP A 24 8.68 3.69 -6.28
C ASP A 24 10.09 3.24 -5.87
N ILE A 25 11.11 3.44 -6.74
CA ILE A 25 12.51 3.09 -6.48
C ILE A 25 12.99 3.71 -5.16
N GLY A 26 13.61 2.90 -4.31
CA GLY A 26 14.08 3.31 -2.98
C GLY A 26 13.00 3.30 -1.89
N SER A 27 11.73 3.08 -2.24
CA SER A 27 10.64 3.00 -1.26
C SER A 27 10.41 1.58 -0.75
N LEU A 28 9.90 1.47 0.47
CA LEU A 28 9.22 0.27 0.95
C LEU A 28 7.73 0.41 0.64
N VAL A 29 7.11 -0.70 0.23
CA VAL A 29 5.71 -0.74 -0.19
C VAL A 29 4.91 -1.62 0.77
N SER A 30 3.74 -1.15 1.18
CA SER A 30 2.74 -1.91 1.94
C SER A 30 1.37 -1.69 1.32
N VAL A 31 0.42 -2.59 1.62
CA VAL A 31 -0.96 -2.49 1.17
C VAL A 31 -1.87 -2.47 2.40
N SER A 32 -2.84 -1.57 2.41
CA SER A 32 -3.93 -1.57 3.38
C SER A 32 -5.27 -1.83 2.69
N CYS A 33 -6.17 -2.55 3.38
CA CYS A 33 -7.48 -2.90 2.85
C CYS A 33 -8.53 -2.86 3.96
N GLU A 34 -9.70 -2.30 3.64
CA GLU A 34 -10.90 -2.41 4.47
C GLU A 34 -11.83 -3.48 3.87
N PRO A 35 -12.06 -4.62 4.54
CA PRO A 35 -12.95 -5.64 4.02
C PRO A 35 -14.41 -5.19 4.12
N VAL A 36 -15.16 -5.32 3.02
CA VAL A 36 -16.58 -4.99 2.95
C VAL A 36 -17.38 -6.26 2.67
N ARG A 37 -18.31 -6.59 3.56
CA ARG A 37 -19.20 -7.75 3.40
C ARG A 37 -20.38 -7.41 2.47
N ASN A 38 -21.03 -8.42 1.90
CA ASN A 38 -22.15 -8.23 0.95
C ASN A 38 -23.35 -7.44 1.50
N ASP A 39 -23.47 -7.32 2.82
CA ASP A 39 -24.49 -6.49 3.50
C ASP A 39 -23.98 -5.09 3.84
N TRP A 40 -22.87 -4.66 3.24
CA TRP A 40 -22.22 -3.37 3.44
C TRP A 40 -21.64 -3.17 4.86
N ALA A 41 -21.46 -4.23 5.64
CA ALA A 41 -20.70 -4.13 6.88
C ALA A 41 -19.19 -3.98 6.57
N HIS A 42 -18.58 -2.91 7.11
CA HIS A 42 -17.14 -2.64 7.03
C HIS A 42 -16.42 -3.30 8.22
N GLY A 43 -15.38 -4.08 7.93
CA GLY A 43 -14.48 -4.64 8.94
C GLY A 43 -13.30 -3.73 9.24
N PRO A 44 -12.38 -4.16 10.13
CA PRO A 44 -11.18 -3.38 10.44
C PRO A 44 -10.24 -3.31 9.24
N ILE A 45 -9.54 -2.17 9.10
CA ILE A 45 -8.46 -2.02 8.13
C ILE A 45 -7.32 -2.96 8.51
N VAL A 46 -6.86 -3.75 7.55
CA VAL A 46 -5.70 -4.62 7.68
C VAL A 46 -4.59 -4.10 6.79
N THR A 47 -3.37 -4.00 7.33
CA THR A 47 -2.18 -3.56 6.60
C THR A 47 -1.18 -4.71 6.54
N SER A 48 -0.59 -4.92 5.37
CA SER A 48 0.48 -5.90 5.17
C SER A 48 1.79 -5.45 5.83
N GLU A 49 2.75 -6.37 5.92
CA GLU A 49 4.14 -5.98 6.15
C GLU A 49 4.67 -5.12 4.99
N CYS A 50 5.74 -4.37 5.27
CA CYS A 50 6.45 -3.57 4.26
C CYS A 50 7.44 -4.44 3.49
N ILE A 51 7.47 -4.32 2.17
CA ILE A 51 8.41 -5.00 1.27
C ILE A 51 9.32 -3.96 0.59
N GLY A 52 10.63 -4.20 0.53
CA GLY A 52 11.56 -3.32 -0.19
C GLY A 52 12.98 -3.24 0.42
N PRO A 53 13.79 -2.23 0.01
CA PRO A 53 13.43 -1.15 -0.92
C PRO A 53 13.31 -1.64 -2.38
N VAL A 54 12.47 -1.00 -3.19
CA VAL A 54 12.39 -1.26 -4.63
C VAL A 54 13.74 -0.91 -5.27
N LEU A 55 14.32 -1.88 -5.98
CA LEU A 55 15.62 -1.72 -6.66
C LEU A 55 15.44 -1.11 -8.06
N PRO A 56 16.47 -0.44 -8.60
CA PRO A 56 16.46 0.11 -9.96
C PRO A 56 16.37 -0.96 -11.06
#